data_AF-A0A352IPX7-F1
#
_entry.id   AF-A0A352IPX7-F1
#
_cell.length_a   1.000
_cell.length_b   1.000
_cell.length_c   1.000
_cell.angle_alpha   90.00
_cell.angle_beta   90.00
_cell.angle_gamma   90.00
#
_symmetry.space_group_name_H-M   'P 1'
#
loop_
_entity.id
_entity.type
_entity.pdbx_description
1 polymer ?
#
loop_
_entity_poly.entity_id
_entity_poly.type
_entity_poly.pdbx_seq_one_letter_code
_entity_poly.pdbx_strand_id
1 'polypeptide(L)'
;THDETVEYGCPAGAFFEAVFFETAAADCDQTLIGAVHENFVSGRDVATWTQDSYSLAYSDHGNKAFLFVIGKDAKLLKIDSDFLDGESLKRIAEDI
;
A
#
# COMPACT_ATOMS: atom_id res chain seq x y z
N THR A 1 16.93 -10.33 -19.81
CA THR A 1 15.74 -9.86 -19.10
C THR A 1 16.17 -8.66 -18.30
N HIS A 2 15.71 -7.46 -18.65
CA HIS A 2 15.97 -6.28 -17.82
C HIS A 2 15.17 -6.48 -16.54
N ASP A 3 15.85 -6.74 -15.44
CA ASP A 3 15.28 -6.66 -14.10
C ASP A 3 15.05 -5.17 -13.83
N GLU A 4 13.90 -4.65 -14.25
CA GLU A 4 13.42 -3.32 -13.87
C GLU A 4 12.90 -3.44 -12.44
N THR A 5 13.83 -3.47 -11.49
CA THR A 5 13.51 -3.23 -10.09
C THR A 5 12.96 -1.80 -10.02
N VAL A 6 11.70 -1.67 -9.59
CA VAL A 6 11.09 -0.36 -9.39
C VAL A 6 11.87 0.36 -8.29
N GLU A 7 12.52 1.46 -8.65
CA GLU A 7 13.28 2.31 -7.73
C GLU A 7 12.32 3.32 -7.09
N TYR A 8 12.00 3.13 -5.81
CA TYR A 8 11.10 4.01 -5.06
C TYR A 8 11.80 5.23 -4.45
N GLY A 9 13.12 5.35 -4.59
CA GLY A 9 13.96 6.33 -3.89
C GLY A 9 14.19 6.02 -2.39
N CYS A 10 13.36 5.16 -1.81
CA CYS A 10 13.40 4.75 -0.42
C CYS A 10 12.93 3.28 -0.28
N PRO A 11 12.98 2.67 0.92
CA PRO A 11 12.38 1.36 1.14
C PRO A 11 10.88 1.32 0.77
N ALA A 12 10.43 0.21 0.17
CA ALA A 12 9.05 0.09 -0.31
C ALA A 12 8.00 0.34 0.78
N GLY A 13 8.22 -0.10 2.02
CA GLY A 13 7.31 0.19 3.13
C GLY A 13 7.15 1.69 3.38
N ALA A 14 8.27 2.44 3.43
CA ALA A 14 8.24 3.89 3.62
C ALA A 14 7.55 4.60 2.44
N PHE A 15 7.78 4.13 1.21
CA PHE A 15 7.11 4.63 0.02
C PHE A 15 5.59 4.48 0.11
N PHE A 16 5.09 3.28 0.42
CA PHE A 16 3.66 3.02 0.50
C PHE A 16 3.01 3.62 1.75
N GLU A 17 3.75 3.84 2.84
CA GLU A 17 3.28 4.67 3.96
C GLU A 17 3.03 6.11 3.50
N ALA A 18 3.95 6.70 2.74
CA ALA A 18 3.78 8.06 2.22
C ALA A 18 2.58 8.16 1.26
N VAL A 19 2.33 7.12 0.46
CA VAL A 19 1.17 7.05 -0.44
C VAL A 19 -0.16 7.03 0.33
N PHE A 20 -0.30 6.17 1.34
CA PHE A 20 -1.60 5.90 1.96
C PHE A 20 -1.88 6.67 3.26
N PHE A 21 -0.84 7.10 3.96
CA PHE A 21 -0.94 7.73 5.29
C PHE A 21 -0.52 9.20 5.27
N GLU A 22 -0.26 9.77 4.09
CA GLU A 22 0.21 11.16 3.89
C GLU A 22 1.42 11.51 4.78
N THR A 23 2.27 10.51 5.08
CA THR A 23 3.46 10.72 5.90
C THR A 23 4.56 11.39 5.08
N ALA A 24 5.32 12.28 5.73
CA ALA A 24 6.44 12.93 5.08
C ALA A 24 7.55 11.90 4.79
N ALA A 25 7.81 11.65 3.51
CA ALA A 25 8.91 10.78 3.09
C ALA A 25 9.80 11.51 2.08
N ALA A 26 10.59 12.47 2.59
CA ALA A 26 11.42 13.38 1.79
C ALA A 26 12.44 12.65 0.88
N ASP A 27 12.84 11.44 1.25
CA ASP A 27 13.84 10.65 0.51
C ASP A 27 13.21 9.75 -0.57
N CYS A 28 11.87 9.59 -0.59
CA CYS A 28 11.18 8.79 -1.60
C CYS A 28 10.98 9.59 -2.90
N ASP A 29 10.85 8.89 -4.03
CA ASP A 29 10.50 9.49 -5.31
C ASP A 29 9.07 10.08 -5.24
N GLN A 30 9.00 11.42 -5.13
CA GLN A 30 7.75 12.16 -5.02
C GLN A 30 6.88 12.08 -6.28
N THR A 31 7.49 11.94 -7.46
CA THR A 31 6.76 11.80 -8.72
C THR A 31 6.04 10.46 -8.74
N LEU A 32 6.74 9.41 -8.30
CA LEU A 32 6.17 8.08 -8.22
C LEU A 32 5.11 8.00 -7.11
N ILE A 33 5.30 8.65 -5.95
CA ILE A 33 4.26 8.76 -4.91
C ILE A 33 2.98 9.36 -5.50
N GLY A 34 3.09 10.48 -6.21
CA GLY A 34 1.92 11.12 -6.84
C GLY A 34 1.21 10.19 -7.81
N ALA A 35 1.94 9.51 -8.68
CA ALA A 35 1.37 8.58 -9.66
C ALA A 35 0.68 7.37 -8.99
N VAL A 36 1.27 6.81 -7.94
CA VAL A 36 0.69 5.67 -7.20
C VAL A 36 -0.51 6.12 -6.38
N HIS A 37 -0.46 7.30 -5.75
CA HIS A 37 -1.59 7.90 -5.04
C HIS A 37 -2.78 8.15 -5.98
N GLU A 38 -2.55 8.68 -7.18
CA GLU A 38 -3.61 8.82 -8.18
C GLU A 38 -4.26 7.48 -8.57
N ASN A 39 -3.47 6.39 -8.58
CA ASN A 39 -3.98 5.08 -8.96
C ASN A 39 -4.81 4.43 -7.84
N PHE A 40 -4.27 4.42 -6.61
CA PHE A 40 -4.79 3.64 -5.49
C PHE A 40 -5.54 4.45 -4.42
N VAL A 41 -5.45 5.78 -4.41
CA VAL A 41 -6.07 6.60 -3.37
C VAL A 41 -7.13 7.54 -3.95
N SER A 42 -6.76 8.32 -4.97
CA SER A 42 -7.66 9.33 -5.54
C SER A 42 -8.92 8.71 -6.14
N GLY A 43 -10.08 9.04 -5.59
CA GLY A 43 -11.38 8.56 -6.08
C GLY A 43 -11.63 7.06 -5.86
N ARG A 44 -10.87 6.45 -4.93
CA ARG A 44 -11.02 5.06 -4.50
C ARG A 44 -11.70 4.97 -3.14
N ASP A 45 -12.28 3.82 -2.85
CA ASP A 45 -12.60 3.42 -1.48
C ASP A 45 -11.30 2.96 -0.80
N VAL A 46 -10.91 3.72 0.22
CA VAL A 46 -9.63 3.56 0.91
C VAL A 46 -9.91 3.44 2.40
N ALA A 47 -9.27 2.44 3.02
CA ALA A 47 -9.30 2.29 4.45
C ALA A 47 -7.89 1.98 4.96
N THR A 48 -7.51 2.66 6.03
CA THR A 48 -6.18 2.51 6.62
C THR A 48 -6.32 2.13 8.09
N TRP A 49 -5.48 1.19 8.54
CA TRP A 49 -5.43 0.75 9.93
C TRP A 49 -3.99 0.71 10.40
N THR A 50 -3.75 1.14 11.64
CA THR A 50 -2.43 1.08 12.26
C THR A 50 -2.47 0.12 13.43
N GLN A 51 -1.52 -0.81 13.46
CA GLN A 51 -1.29 -1.74 14.57
C GLN A 51 0.12 -1.56 15.14
N ASP A 52 0.42 -2.27 16.23
CA ASP A 52 1.69 -2.13 16.93
C ASP A 52 2.90 -2.58 16.10
N SER A 53 2.74 -3.52 15.18
CA SER A 53 3.84 -4.10 14.38
C SER A 53 3.77 -3.79 12.89
N TYR A 54 2.61 -3.39 12.38
CA TYR A 54 2.38 -3.10 10.97
C TYR A 54 1.26 -2.08 10.77
N SER A 55 1.25 -1.48 9.58
CA SER A 55 0.16 -0.67 9.04
C SER A 55 -0.51 -1.41 7.90
N LEU A 56 -1.81 -1.25 7.75
CA LEU A 56 -2.62 -1.83 6.68
C LEU A 56 -3.23 -0.70 5.86
N ALA A 57 -3.14 -0.78 4.53
CA ALA A 57 -3.89 0.08 3.63
C ALA A 57 -4.69 -0.78 2.65
N TYR A 58 -5.98 -0.51 2.57
CA TYR A 58 -6.90 -1.07 1.59
C TYR A 58 -7.20 -0.04 0.51
N SER A 59 -7.36 -0.52 -0.71
CA SER A 59 -7.80 0.27 -1.86
C SER A 59 -8.61 -0.61 -2.80
N ASP A 60 -9.72 -0.08 -3.32
CA ASP A 60 -10.40 -0.66 -4.47
C ASP A 60 -9.86 -0.08 -5.79
N HIS A 61 -9.90 -0.87 -6.86
CA HIS A 61 -9.67 -0.37 -8.21
C HIS A 61 -10.45 -1.19 -9.23
N GLY A 62 -11.63 -0.71 -9.60
CA GLY A 62 -12.51 -1.40 -10.54
C GLY A 62 -13.13 -2.63 -9.89
N ASN A 63 -12.82 -3.83 -10.40
CA ASN A 63 -13.27 -5.11 -9.84
C ASN A 63 -12.20 -5.79 -8.96
N LYS A 64 -11.16 -5.05 -8.60
CA LYS A 64 -10.03 -5.55 -7.80
C LYS A 64 -9.99 -4.86 -6.45
N ALA A 65 -9.53 -5.61 -5.46
CA ALA A 65 -9.24 -5.15 -4.11
C ALA A 65 -7.76 -5.36 -3.82
N PHE A 66 -7.15 -4.37 -3.18
CA PHE A 66 -5.74 -4.38 -2.81
C PHE A 66 -5.60 -4.23 -1.31
N LEU A 67 -4.75 -5.04 -0.70
CA LEU A 67 -4.31 -4.86 0.67
C LEU A 67 -2.78 -4.75 0.70
N PHE A 68 -2.31 -3.68 1.31
CA PHE A 68 -0.90 -3.41 1.56
C PHE A 68 -0.63 -3.60 3.05
N VAL A 69 0.19 -4.59 3.39
CA VAL A 69 0.71 -4.81 4.75
C VAL A 69 2.10 -4.21 4.82
N ILE A 70 2.25 -3.14 5.60
CA ILE A 70 3.46 -2.36 5.70
C ILE A 70 4.08 -2.62 7.07
N GLY A 71 5.18 -3.37 7.09
CA GLY A 71 5.89 -3.69 8.32
C GLY A 71 6.75 -2.52 8.80
N LYS A 72 6.95 -2.40 10.11
CA LYS A 72 7.87 -1.40 10.70
C LYS A 72 9.33 -1.53 10.25
N ASP A 73 9.71 -2.69 9.72
CA ASP A 73 11.03 -2.92 9.11
C ASP A 73 11.11 -2.47 7.64
N ALA A 74 10.13 -1.69 7.21
CA ALA A 74 9.96 -1.17 5.85
C ALA A 74 9.79 -2.26 4.77
N LYS A 75 9.48 -3.49 5.17
CA LYS A 75 9.01 -4.52 4.25
C LYS A 75 7.55 -4.29 3.88
N LEU A 76 7.22 -4.73 2.67
CA LEU A 76 5.88 -4.62 2.11
C LEU A 76 5.41 -6.00 1.65
N LEU A 77 4.19 -6.36 2.04
CA LEU A 77 3.41 -7.40 1.38
C LEU A 77 2.22 -6.75 0.69
N LYS A 78 2.05 -7.03 -0.60
CA LYS A 78 0.90 -6.59 -1.39
C LYS A 78 0.05 -7.82 -1.73
N ILE A 79 -1.25 -7.74 -1.47
CA ILE A 79 -2.24 -8.76 -1.81
C ILE A 79 -3.23 -8.15 -2.80
N ASP A 80 -3.35 -8.77 -3.97
CA ASP A 80 -4.28 -8.37 -5.01
C ASP A 80 -5.38 -9.44 -5.11
N SER A 81 -6.65 -9.04 -5.02
CA SER A 81 -7.79 -9.96 -5.08
C SER A 81 -8.83 -9.49 -6.06
N ASP A 82 -9.32 -10.42 -6.89
CA ASP A 82 -10.45 -10.20 -7.79
C ASP A 82 -11.78 -10.64 -7.16
N PHE A 83 -11.75 -11.18 -5.93
CA PHE A 83 -12.88 -11.91 -5.33
C PHE A 83 -13.27 -11.44 -3.93
N LEU A 84 -12.34 -10.82 -3.20
CA LEU A 84 -12.54 -10.42 -1.81
C LEU A 84 -12.67 -8.91 -1.73
N ASP A 85 -13.61 -8.43 -0.92
CA ASP A 85 -13.72 -7.02 -0.56
C ASP A 85 -12.72 -6.63 0.55
N GLY A 86 -12.64 -5.33 0.84
CA GLY A 86 -11.73 -4.80 1.86
C GLY A 86 -11.94 -5.36 3.26
N GLU A 87 -13.20 -5.57 3.68
CA GLU A 87 -13.49 -6.19 4.98
C GLU A 87 -13.03 -7.65 5.04
N SER A 88 -13.23 -8.42 3.97
CA SER A 88 -12.77 -9.81 3.89
C SER A 88 -11.25 -9.90 3.93
N LEU A 89 -10.56 -9.01 3.21
CA LEU A 89 -9.10 -8.91 3.27
C LEU A 89 -8.61 -8.49 4.65
N LYS A 90 -9.30 -7.55 5.30
CA LYS A 90 -8.97 -7.11 6.66
C LYS A 90 -9.09 -8.26 7.66
N ARG A 91 -10.17 -9.05 7.61
CA ARG A 91 -10.33 -10.23 8.49
C ARG A 91 -9.20 -11.23 8.31
N ILE A 92 -8.76 -11.47 7.08
CA ILE A 92 -7.59 -12.33 6.81
C ILE A 92 -6.35 -11.75 7.48
N ALA A 93 -6.13 -10.43 7.42
CA ALA A 93 -4.97 -9.79 8.02
C ALA A 93 -5.00 -9.74 9.56
N GLU A 94 -6.19 -9.66 10.18
CA GLU A 94 -6.36 -9.72 11.63
C GLU A 94 -6.02 -11.10 12.21
N ASP A 95 -6.11 -12.16 11.41
CA ASP A 95 -5.80 -13.55 11.81
C ASP A 95 -4.31 -13.94 11.58
N ILE A 96 -3.46 -13.01 11.12
CA ILE A 96 -2.02 -13.23 10.84
C ILE A 96 -1.14 -12.80 12.03
#